data_AF-A0AAE1L723-F1
#
_entry.id   AF-A0AAE1L723-F1
#
_cell.length_a   1.000
_cell.length_b   1.000
_cell.length_c   1.000
_cell.angle_alpha   90.00
_cell.angle_beta   90.00
_cell.angle_gamma   90.00
#
_symmetry.space_group_name_H-M   'P 1'
#
loop_
_entity.id
_entity.type
_entity.pdbx_description
1 polymer ?
#
loop_
_entity_poly.entity_id
_entity_poly.type
_entity_poly.pdbx_seq_one_letter_code
_entity_poly.pdbx_strand_id
1 'polypeptide(L)'
;MASIYHEPDDPRFRITPFQQMAASCTGALCTSLLVTPLDVVKIRLQAQQKALLSNKCFVYCNGLMDHLCPCVTSPSGQTNWYHRNGQFSGTIDAFVKISRAEGIYSLWSGLGPTLVLAIPATVLYFVAYEQIRTRVKDFHAMKVGKIDQPYWIPLFAGASARVVSASVVSPLELIRTKMQSRKLTYLEVGGALRSHIQLHGVVPGLWKGLGSTLLRDVPFSGIYWLNYEWLKSVFNQKTPTFGFSFGAGAIAGSIAAICTTPFDVVKTHQQIEMGEKELYAGSKQISNAKNLQGKQIRKTTLSILQQIWQQNGISGIFTGVVPRVGKVAPACAIMVATFEYGKGFFERYNAEEYYKKQRSIELE
;
A
#
# COMPACT_ATOMS: atom_id res chain seq x y z
N MET A 1 -38.08 9.34 16.01
CA MET A 1 -36.66 9.00 16.16
C MET A 1 -35.92 10.24 16.64
N ALA A 2 -35.80 10.40 17.96
CA ALA A 2 -34.98 11.47 18.51
C ALA A 2 -33.53 11.20 18.12
N SER A 3 -32.88 12.16 17.45
CA SER A 3 -31.45 12.11 17.20
C SER A 3 -30.77 12.17 18.56
N ILE A 4 -30.28 11.02 19.03
CA ILE A 4 -29.47 10.92 20.23
C ILE A 4 -28.15 11.61 19.91
N TYR A 5 -28.05 12.90 20.25
CA TYR A 5 -26.81 13.66 20.20
C TYR A 5 -25.93 13.21 21.37
N HIS A 6 -25.01 12.30 21.10
CA HIS A 6 -23.94 11.96 22.02
C HIS A 6 -22.68 12.77 21.74
N GLU A 7 -21.93 13.07 22.80
CA GLU A 7 -20.61 13.64 22.64
C GLU A 7 -19.70 12.65 21.88
N PRO A 8 -19.09 13.10 20.77
CA PRO A 8 -18.15 12.28 20.01
C PRO A 8 -16.91 11.99 20.87
N ASP A 9 -16.44 10.74 20.83
CA ASP A 9 -15.42 10.15 21.73
C ASP A 9 -15.86 9.90 23.19
N ASP A 10 -17.15 9.82 23.51
CA ASP A 10 -17.59 9.35 24.85
C ASP A 10 -17.05 7.93 25.11
N PRO A 11 -16.30 7.71 26.21
CA PRO A 11 -15.74 6.40 26.53
C PRO A 11 -16.80 5.30 26.66
N ARG A 12 -18.07 5.65 26.91
CA ARG A 12 -19.19 4.70 27.03
C ARG A 12 -19.61 4.06 25.71
N PHE A 13 -19.43 4.74 24.58
CA PHE A 13 -19.86 4.26 23.25
C PHE A 13 -18.69 3.91 22.33
N ARG A 14 -17.48 3.89 22.88
CA ARG A 14 -16.24 3.62 22.16
C ARG A 14 -16.30 2.24 21.49
N ILE A 15 -16.00 2.22 20.20
CA ILE A 15 -15.95 1.00 19.39
C ILE A 15 -14.91 0.00 19.90
N THR A 16 -15.27 -1.28 19.89
CA THR A 16 -14.35 -2.36 20.29
C THR A 16 -13.32 -2.65 19.22
N PRO A 17 -12.17 -3.28 19.54
CA PRO A 17 -11.20 -3.71 18.54
C PRO A 17 -11.81 -4.59 17.45
N PHE A 18 -12.75 -5.47 17.79
CA PHE A 18 -13.45 -6.31 16.80
C PHE A 18 -14.31 -5.49 15.83
N GLN A 19 -15.02 -4.47 16.33
CA GLN A 19 -15.79 -3.54 15.48
C GLN A 19 -14.85 -2.70 14.59
N GLN A 20 -13.71 -2.26 15.12
CA GLN A 20 -12.67 -1.58 14.34
C GLN A 20 -12.12 -2.49 13.23
N MET A 21 -11.89 -3.77 13.53
CA MET A 21 -11.45 -4.76 12.53
C MET A 21 -12.50 -4.92 11.43
N ALA A 22 -13.78 -5.07 11.79
CA ALA A 22 -14.87 -5.20 10.82
C ALA A 22 -14.99 -3.96 9.91
N ALA A 23 -14.95 -2.75 10.48
CA ALA A 23 -14.96 -1.51 9.71
C ALA A 23 -13.75 -1.40 8.77
N SER A 24 -12.56 -1.79 9.26
CA SER A 24 -11.32 -1.80 8.47
C SER A 24 -11.37 -2.81 7.33
N CYS A 25 -11.91 -4.01 7.56
CA CYS A 25 -12.10 -5.05 6.55
C CYS A 25 -12.99 -4.56 5.41
N THR A 26 -14.14 -3.95 5.73
CA THR A 26 -15.05 -3.40 4.72
C THR A 26 -14.37 -2.31 3.90
N GLY A 27 -13.62 -1.41 4.56
CA GLY A 27 -12.83 -0.38 3.87
C GLY A 27 -11.77 -0.98 2.93
N ALA A 28 -11.06 -2.01 3.37
CA ALA A 28 -10.05 -2.70 2.57
C ALA A 28 -10.67 -3.42 1.36
N LEU A 29 -11.82 -4.07 1.55
CA LEU A 29 -12.56 -4.75 0.49
C LEU A 29 -13.07 -3.75 -0.56
N CYS A 30 -13.75 -2.68 -0.14
CA CYS A 30 -14.25 -1.64 -1.04
C CYS A 30 -13.10 -0.99 -1.83
N THR A 31 -12.02 -0.62 -1.14
CA THR A 31 -10.84 -0.03 -1.79
C THR A 31 -10.23 -0.98 -2.81
N SER A 32 -10.04 -2.24 -2.43
CA SER A 32 -9.47 -3.24 -3.34
C SER A 32 -10.37 -3.47 -4.55
N LEU A 33 -11.68 -3.59 -4.37
CA LEU A 33 -12.62 -3.78 -5.49
C LEU A 33 -12.61 -2.61 -6.47
N LEU A 34 -12.56 -1.37 -5.97
CA LEU A 34 -12.60 -0.17 -6.83
C LEU A 34 -11.24 0.15 -7.47
N VAL A 35 -10.13 -0.11 -6.78
CA VAL A 35 -8.78 0.27 -7.25
C VAL A 35 -8.12 -0.83 -8.09
N THR A 36 -8.50 -2.10 -7.92
CA THR A 36 -7.87 -3.23 -8.66
C THR A 36 -7.89 -3.04 -10.18
N PRO A 37 -8.99 -2.62 -10.82
CA PRO A 37 -9.01 -2.35 -12.27
C PRO A 37 -7.94 -1.34 -12.71
N LEU A 38 -7.76 -0.27 -11.94
CA LEU A 38 -6.76 0.76 -12.23
C LEU A 38 -5.33 0.21 -12.05
N ASP A 39 -5.12 -0.63 -11.03
CA ASP A 39 -3.83 -1.27 -10.78
C ASP A 39 -3.48 -2.28 -11.90
N VAL A 40 -4.45 -3.06 -12.39
CA VAL A 40 -4.24 -3.97 -13.53
C VAL A 40 -3.88 -3.18 -14.78
N VAL A 41 -4.63 -2.13 -15.13
CA VAL A 41 -4.33 -1.28 -16.30
C VAL A 41 -2.93 -0.68 -16.18
N LYS A 42 -2.57 -0.15 -15.01
CA LYS A 42 -1.23 0.42 -14.77
C LYS A 42 -0.13 -0.61 -14.96
N ILE A 43 -0.28 -1.81 -14.38
CA ILE A 43 0.73 -2.87 -14.50
C ILE A 43 0.90 -3.28 -15.95
N ARG A 44 -0.19 -3.41 -16.73
CA ARG A 44 -0.13 -3.73 -18.17
C ARG A 44 0.54 -2.63 -19.00
N LEU A 45 0.29 -1.36 -18.69
CA LEU A 45 0.97 -0.23 -19.34
C LEU A 45 2.48 -0.22 -19.03
N GLN A 46 2.86 -0.39 -17.76
CA GLN A 46 4.26 -0.44 -17.35
C GLN A 46 4.99 -1.64 -17.96
N ALA A 47 4.29 -2.78 -18.04
CA ALA A 47 4.77 -3.97 -18.69
C ALA A 47 5.05 -3.77 -20.18
N GLN A 48 4.16 -3.10 -20.91
CA GLN A 48 4.38 -2.72 -22.31
C GLN A 48 5.61 -1.83 -22.47
N GLN A 49 5.74 -0.79 -21.63
CA GLN A 49 6.88 0.13 -21.69
C GLN A 49 8.22 -0.60 -21.45
N LYS A 50 8.25 -1.51 -20.47
CA LYS A 50 9.42 -2.36 -20.21
C LYS A 50 9.72 -3.29 -21.40
N ALA A 51 8.70 -3.84 -22.04
CA ALA A 51 8.87 -4.70 -23.21
C ALA A 51 9.45 -3.96 -24.42
N LEU A 52 8.96 -2.73 -24.69
CA LEU A 52 9.47 -1.87 -25.75
C LEU A 52 10.94 -1.50 -25.54
N LEU A 53 11.35 -1.23 -24.30
CA LEU A 53 12.74 -0.88 -23.96
C LEU A 53 13.69 -2.09 -23.98
N SER A 54 13.18 -3.31 -23.82
CA SER A 54 14.02 -4.47 -23.55
C SER A 54 14.57 -5.19 -24.80
N ASN A 55 14.17 -4.87 -26.04
CA ASN A 55 14.50 -5.65 -27.25
C ASN A 55 14.25 -7.18 -27.12
N LYS A 56 13.40 -7.59 -26.17
CA LYS A 56 13.03 -8.99 -25.89
C LYS A 56 11.55 -9.18 -26.19
N CYS A 57 11.18 -10.32 -26.76
CA CYS A 57 9.78 -10.69 -26.97
C CYS A 57 9.15 -11.18 -25.66
N PHE A 58 7.89 -10.83 -25.44
CA PHE A 58 7.12 -11.24 -24.26
C PHE A 58 5.82 -11.87 -24.71
N VAL A 59 5.38 -12.91 -24.01
CA VAL A 59 4.03 -13.47 -24.16
C VAL A 59 3.22 -13.09 -22.93
N TYR A 60 2.02 -12.57 -23.17
CA TYR A 60 1.07 -12.24 -22.11
C TYR A 60 0.06 -13.37 -21.98
N CYS A 61 0.11 -14.07 -20.85
CA CYS A 61 -0.91 -15.03 -20.43
C CYS A 61 -1.42 -14.65 -19.04
N ASN A 62 -2.73 -14.36 -18.93
CA ASN A 62 -3.46 -14.14 -17.67
C ASN A 62 -2.89 -13.06 -16.74
N GLY A 63 -2.82 -11.79 -17.15
CA GLY A 63 -2.49 -10.71 -16.19
C GLY A 63 -1.00 -10.44 -15.96
N LEU A 64 -0.11 -11.41 -16.24
CA LEU A 64 1.33 -11.32 -15.96
C LEU A 64 2.18 -11.38 -17.24
N MET A 65 3.32 -10.67 -17.21
CA MET A 65 4.37 -10.75 -18.24
C MET A 65 5.14 -12.07 -18.11
N ASP A 66 5.24 -12.84 -19.19
CA ASP A 66 6.23 -13.92 -19.32
C ASP A 66 7.33 -13.54 -20.32
N HIS A 67 8.57 -13.90 -19.98
CA HIS A 67 9.73 -13.75 -20.86
C HIS A 67 9.79 -14.94 -21.82
N LEU A 68 9.80 -14.69 -23.13
CA LEU A 68 10.28 -15.66 -24.12
C LEU A 68 11.51 -15.11 -24.85
N CYS A 69 12.59 -15.89 -24.82
CA CYS A 69 13.82 -15.63 -25.57
C CYS A 69 13.63 -15.91 -27.07
N PRO A 70 14.70 -15.69 -27.86
CA PRO A 70 14.85 -14.64 -28.86
C PRO A 70 14.13 -14.92 -30.19
N CYS A 71 13.91 -13.86 -30.98
CA CYS A 71 13.56 -14.01 -32.39
C CYS A 71 14.67 -14.76 -33.13
N VAL A 72 14.38 -15.98 -33.60
CA VAL A 72 15.21 -16.64 -34.60
C VAL A 72 14.92 -15.97 -35.93
N THR A 73 15.86 -15.21 -36.46
CA THR A 73 15.83 -14.75 -37.86
C THR A 73 15.98 -15.95 -38.76
N SER A 74 14.87 -16.43 -39.32
CA SER A 74 14.88 -17.34 -40.47
C SER A 74 15.32 -16.57 -41.72
N PRO A 75 16.14 -17.14 -42.63
CA PRO A 75 16.59 -16.47 -43.85
C PRO A 75 15.49 -16.13 -44.86
N SER A 76 14.24 -16.56 -44.62
CA SER A 76 13.11 -16.48 -45.55
C SER A 76 12.02 -15.47 -45.18
N GLY A 77 12.38 -14.36 -44.53
CA GLY A 77 11.67 -13.09 -44.65
C GLY A 77 10.23 -12.96 -44.12
N GLN A 78 9.53 -14.01 -43.68
CA GLN A 78 8.16 -13.87 -43.15
C GLN A 78 7.77 -15.04 -42.24
N THR A 79 7.45 -14.73 -40.98
CA THR A 79 6.25 -15.23 -40.29
C THR A 79 5.94 -14.32 -39.09
N ASN A 80 4.85 -13.55 -39.17
CA ASN A 80 4.24 -12.98 -37.97
C ASN A 80 3.57 -14.13 -37.19
N TRP A 81 4.35 -14.89 -36.42
CA TRP A 81 3.89 -16.05 -35.63
C TRP A 81 2.90 -15.66 -34.51
N TYR A 82 2.73 -14.37 -34.24
CA TYR A 82 1.82 -13.85 -33.24
C TYR A 82 1.31 -12.46 -33.65
N HIS A 83 -0.01 -12.26 -33.62
CA HIS A 83 -0.60 -10.93 -33.72
C HIS A 83 -0.23 -10.16 -32.45
N ARG A 84 0.66 -9.15 -32.57
CA ARG A 84 0.88 -8.20 -31.47
C ARG A 84 -0.44 -7.48 -31.20
N ASN A 85 -1.13 -7.85 -30.12
CA ASN A 85 -2.28 -7.08 -29.67
C ASN A 85 -1.85 -5.61 -29.50
N GLY A 86 -2.65 -4.71 -30.10
CA GLY A 86 -2.25 -3.34 -30.37
C GLY A 86 -1.69 -2.62 -29.15
N GLN A 87 -0.67 -1.80 -29.39
CA GLN A 87 -0.05 -0.96 -28.37
C GLN A 87 -1.13 -0.14 -27.64
N PHE A 88 -1.01 -0.04 -26.33
CA PHE A 88 -1.79 0.87 -25.52
C PHE A 88 -1.29 2.30 -25.72
N SER A 89 -2.15 3.19 -26.18
CA SER A 89 -1.86 4.63 -26.34
C SER A 89 -2.09 5.42 -25.04
N GLY A 90 -2.79 4.83 -24.07
CA GLY A 90 -3.05 5.46 -22.77
C GLY A 90 -3.89 4.58 -21.84
N THR A 91 -4.23 5.10 -20.65
CA THR A 91 -4.99 4.38 -19.62
C THR A 91 -6.41 4.00 -20.05
N ILE A 92 -7.13 4.93 -20.70
CA ILE A 92 -8.50 4.69 -21.16
C ILE A 92 -8.50 3.66 -22.30
N ASP A 93 -7.57 3.82 -23.25
CA ASP A 93 -7.38 2.88 -24.36
C ASP A 93 -7.02 1.47 -23.85
N ALA A 94 -6.11 1.37 -22.88
CA ALA A 94 -5.79 0.11 -22.22
C ALA A 94 -6.99 -0.51 -21.51
N PHE A 95 -7.76 0.27 -20.77
CA PHE A 95 -8.97 -0.20 -20.09
C PHE A 95 -9.98 -0.80 -21.08
N VAL A 96 -10.25 -0.10 -22.20
CA VAL A 96 -11.19 -0.55 -23.23
C VAL A 96 -10.67 -1.78 -23.96
N LYS A 97 -9.39 -1.78 -24.39
CA LYS A 97 -8.78 -2.92 -25.10
C LYS A 97 -8.74 -4.18 -24.23
N ILE A 98 -8.35 -4.06 -22.95
CA ILE A 98 -8.33 -5.19 -22.00
C ILE A 98 -9.74 -5.73 -21.80
N SER A 99 -10.71 -4.85 -21.54
CA SER A 99 -12.11 -5.26 -21.32
C SER A 99 -12.72 -5.97 -22.53
N ARG A 100 -12.37 -5.53 -23.76
CA ARG A 100 -12.85 -6.15 -25.00
C ARG A 100 -12.14 -7.46 -25.35
N ALA A 101 -10.84 -7.58 -25.06
CA ALA A 101 -10.04 -8.73 -25.44
C ALA A 101 -10.11 -9.88 -24.42
N GLU A 102 -10.05 -9.57 -23.13
CA GLU A 102 -10.00 -10.56 -22.04
C GLU A 102 -11.32 -10.64 -21.25
N GLY A 103 -12.26 -9.74 -21.50
CA GLY A 103 -13.52 -9.60 -20.76
C GLY A 103 -13.42 -8.70 -19.53
N ILE A 104 -14.54 -8.16 -19.06
CA ILE A 104 -14.57 -7.16 -17.97
C ILE A 104 -14.01 -7.69 -16.64
N TYR A 105 -14.22 -8.98 -16.34
CA TYR A 105 -13.73 -9.61 -15.11
C TYR A 105 -12.20 -9.76 -15.06
N SER A 106 -11.51 -9.69 -16.21
CA SER A 106 -10.04 -9.71 -16.26
C SER A 106 -9.39 -8.54 -15.52
N LEU A 107 -10.10 -7.42 -15.35
CA LEU A 107 -9.65 -6.27 -14.59
C LEU A 107 -9.50 -6.54 -13.09
N TRP A 108 -10.11 -7.62 -12.59
CA TRP A 108 -9.94 -8.11 -11.21
C TRP A 108 -9.03 -9.34 -11.13
N SER A 109 -8.29 -9.65 -12.20
CA SER A 109 -7.28 -10.71 -12.17
C SER A 109 -6.23 -10.41 -11.09
N GLY A 110 -6.03 -11.34 -10.17
CA GLY A 110 -5.14 -11.16 -9.02
C GLY A 110 -5.75 -10.51 -7.77
N LEU A 111 -7.07 -10.24 -7.76
CA LEU A 111 -7.77 -9.71 -6.57
C LEU A 111 -7.65 -10.65 -5.37
N GLY A 112 -7.85 -11.96 -5.55
CA GLY A 112 -7.80 -12.95 -4.45
C GLY A 112 -6.49 -12.91 -3.66
N PRO A 113 -5.32 -13.14 -4.31
CA PRO A 113 -4.02 -13.02 -3.65
C PRO A 113 -3.78 -11.63 -3.05
N THR A 114 -4.28 -10.57 -3.70
CA THR A 114 -4.18 -9.21 -3.19
C THR A 114 -4.96 -9.02 -1.89
N LEU A 115 -6.18 -9.56 -1.79
CA LEU A 115 -7.05 -9.45 -0.61
C LEU A 115 -6.50 -10.22 0.60
N VAL A 116 -6.02 -11.45 0.39
CA VAL A 116 -5.43 -12.29 1.46
C VAL A 116 -4.30 -11.56 2.18
N LEU A 117 -3.58 -10.68 1.48
CA LEU A 117 -2.47 -9.92 2.02
C LEU A 117 -2.86 -8.51 2.46
N ALA A 118 -3.76 -7.86 1.72
CA ALA A 118 -4.17 -6.48 2.00
C ALA A 118 -5.03 -6.40 3.26
N ILE A 119 -6.00 -7.31 3.45
CA ILE A 119 -6.96 -7.23 4.56
C ILE A 119 -6.25 -7.30 5.93
N PRO A 120 -5.39 -8.29 6.23
CA PRO A 120 -4.72 -8.35 7.53
C PRO A 120 -3.84 -7.12 7.78
N ALA A 121 -3.18 -6.63 6.73
CA ALA A 121 -2.32 -5.46 6.81
C ALA A 121 -3.10 -4.18 7.16
N THR A 122 -4.22 -3.96 6.48
CA THR A 122 -5.09 -2.80 6.75
C THR A 122 -5.74 -2.88 8.12
N VAL A 123 -6.23 -4.06 8.50
CA VAL A 123 -6.87 -4.27 9.81
C VAL A 123 -5.88 -3.98 10.93
N LEU A 124 -4.69 -4.57 10.86
CA LEU A 124 -3.66 -4.34 11.87
C LEU A 124 -3.27 -2.86 11.96
N TYR A 125 -3.14 -2.19 10.82
CA TYR A 125 -2.79 -0.77 10.77
C TYR A 125 -3.85 0.14 11.41
N PHE A 126 -5.12 0.03 11.01
CA PHE A 126 -6.18 0.88 11.53
C PHE A 126 -6.49 0.61 13.00
N VAL A 127 -6.52 -0.67 13.41
CA VAL A 127 -6.70 -1.03 14.81
C VAL A 127 -5.54 -0.51 15.65
N ALA A 128 -4.29 -0.72 15.22
CA ALA A 128 -3.12 -0.19 15.94
C ALA A 128 -3.18 1.34 16.04
N TYR A 129 -3.55 2.03 14.96
CA TYR A 129 -3.70 3.48 14.96
C TYR A 129 -4.74 3.95 15.98
N GLU A 130 -5.95 3.39 15.96
CA GLU A 130 -7.02 3.79 16.88
C GLU A 130 -6.63 3.50 18.33
N GLN A 131 -6.06 2.33 18.62
CA GLN A 131 -5.65 1.96 19.97
C GLN A 131 -4.53 2.87 20.50
N ILE A 132 -3.51 3.16 19.68
CA ILE A 132 -2.43 4.06 20.08
C ILE A 132 -2.93 5.50 20.23
N ARG A 133 -3.70 6.02 19.26
CA ARG A 133 -4.29 7.37 19.31
C ARG A 133 -5.12 7.56 20.56
N THR A 134 -6.01 6.61 20.84
CA THR A 134 -6.94 6.69 21.97
C THR A 134 -6.19 6.64 23.30
N ARG A 135 -5.24 5.71 23.48
CA ARG A 135 -4.44 5.63 24.72
C ARG A 135 -3.59 6.87 24.96
N VAL A 136 -2.96 7.41 23.92
CA VAL A 136 -2.15 8.63 24.02
C VAL A 136 -3.04 9.85 24.31
N LYS A 137 -4.22 9.92 23.68
CA LYS A 137 -5.21 10.98 23.95
C LYS A 137 -5.73 10.92 25.38
N ASP A 138 -6.13 9.75 25.87
CA ASP A 138 -6.62 9.56 27.24
C ASP A 138 -5.54 9.94 28.26
N PHE A 139 -4.28 9.51 28.03
CA PHE A 139 -3.14 9.86 28.88
C PHE A 139 -2.85 11.37 28.89
N HIS A 140 -2.96 12.03 27.74
CA HIS A 140 -2.78 13.48 27.64
C HIS A 140 -3.92 14.24 28.34
N ALA A 141 -5.17 13.81 28.14
CA ALA A 141 -6.34 14.41 28.78
C ALA A 141 -6.24 14.34 30.32
N MET A 142 -5.80 13.19 30.86
CA MET A 142 -5.57 13.03 32.30
C MET A 142 -4.47 13.97 32.84
N LYS A 143 -3.41 14.23 32.07
CA LYS A 143 -2.28 15.07 32.52
C LYS A 143 -2.51 16.56 32.38
N VAL A 144 -3.18 17.00 31.32
CA VAL A 144 -3.27 18.42 30.92
C VAL A 144 -4.66 19.00 31.23
N GLY A 145 -5.67 18.17 31.49
CA GLY A 145 -7.03 18.62 31.81
C GLY A 145 -7.76 19.28 30.65
N LYS A 146 -7.23 19.21 29.42
CA LYS A 146 -7.85 19.73 28.20
C LYS A 146 -8.34 18.58 27.31
N ILE A 147 -9.56 18.72 26.82
CA ILE A 147 -10.23 17.75 25.94
C ILE A 147 -9.72 17.87 24.49
N ASP A 148 -9.14 19.01 24.12
CA ASP A 148 -8.63 19.25 22.77
C ASP A 148 -7.42 18.36 22.45
N GLN A 149 -7.50 17.68 21.32
CA GLN A 149 -6.45 16.79 20.85
C GLN A 149 -5.36 17.61 20.12
N PRO A 150 -4.11 17.63 20.62
CA PRO A 150 -3.02 18.29 19.92
C PRO A 150 -2.64 17.54 18.63
N TYR A 151 -2.20 18.30 17.63
CA TYR A 151 -1.89 17.80 16.28
C TYR A 151 -0.75 16.76 16.22
N TRP A 152 0.13 16.70 17.23
CA TRP A 152 1.20 15.71 17.28
C TRP A 152 0.71 14.29 17.61
N ILE A 153 -0.45 14.14 18.27
CA ILE A 153 -0.98 12.81 18.66
C ILE A 153 -1.33 11.96 17.43
N PRO A 154 -2.12 12.46 16.46
CA PRO A 154 -2.38 11.75 15.21
C PRO A 154 -1.10 11.37 14.45
N LEU A 155 -0.12 12.27 14.41
CA LEU A 155 1.16 12.02 13.74
C LEU A 155 1.91 10.87 14.41
N PHE A 156 2.05 10.91 15.73
CA PHE A 156 2.76 9.88 16.50
C PHE A 156 2.05 8.53 16.45
N ALA A 157 0.72 8.53 16.59
CA ALA A 157 -0.10 7.33 16.49
C ALA A 157 -0.01 6.71 15.10
N GLY A 158 -0.12 7.54 14.05
CA GLY A 158 0.02 7.11 12.66
C GLY A 158 1.39 6.51 12.36
N ALA A 159 2.47 7.16 12.81
CA ALA A 159 3.83 6.68 12.63
C ALA A 159 4.06 5.35 13.36
N SER A 160 3.70 5.29 14.64
CA SER A 160 3.89 4.10 15.50
C SER A 160 3.06 2.91 14.99
N ALA A 161 1.80 3.13 14.63
CA ALA A 161 0.93 2.10 14.07
C ALA A 161 1.51 1.52 12.78
N ARG A 162 2.12 2.36 11.93
CA ARG A 162 2.75 1.89 10.69
C ARG A 162 4.01 1.08 10.93
N VAL A 163 4.82 1.42 11.94
CA VAL A 163 5.98 0.61 12.36
C VAL A 163 5.52 -0.78 12.79
N VAL A 164 4.50 -0.85 13.64
CA VAL A 164 3.94 -2.12 14.13
C VAL A 164 3.38 -2.94 12.97
N SER A 165 2.52 -2.33 12.14
CA SER A 165 1.86 -3.06 11.05
C SER A 165 2.85 -3.55 10.00
N ALA A 166 3.79 -2.72 9.55
CA ALA A 166 4.78 -3.12 8.55
C ALA A 166 5.71 -4.21 9.08
N SER A 167 6.07 -4.19 10.36
CA SER A 167 6.92 -5.22 10.97
C SER A 167 6.25 -6.59 11.00
N VAL A 168 4.96 -6.65 11.33
CA VAL A 168 4.20 -7.92 11.36
C VAL A 168 3.92 -8.44 9.95
N VAL A 169 3.63 -7.55 9.00
CA VAL A 169 3.21 -7.92 7.64
C VAL A 169 4.42 -8.18 6.71
N SER A 170 5.63 -7.72 7.07
CA SER A 170 6.85 -7.87 6.24
C SER A 170 7.05 -9.27 5.64
N PRO A 171 6.88 -10.39 6.37
CA PRO A 171 7.01 -11.73 5.79
C PRO A 171 5.99 -12.01 4.67
N LEU A 172 4.76 -11.53 4.84
CA LEU A 172 3.67 -11.67 3.87
C LEU A 172 3.95 -10.79 2.62
N GLU A 173 4.49 -9.59 2.81
CA GLU A 173 4.93 -8.74 1.68
C GLU A 173 6.06 -9.38 0.88
N LEU A 174 6.99 -10.07 1.55
CA LEU A 174 8.08 -10.78 0.87
C LEU A 174 7.54 -11.91 -0.02
N ILE A 175 6.56 -12.66 0.47
CA ILE A 175 5.88 -13.71 -0.31
C ILE A 175 5.15 -13.09 -1.50
N ARG A 176 4.41 -12.00 -1.28
CA ARG A 176 3.69 -11.26 -2.31
C ARG A 176 4.61 -10.80 -3.43
N THR A 177 5.69 -10.13 -3.07
CA THR A 177 6.64 -9.56 -4.02
C THR A 177 7.32 -10.65 -4.85
N LYS A 178 7.66 -11.79 -4.26
CA LYS A 178 8.15 -12.96 -5.02
C LYS A 178 7.11 -13.47 -6.03
N MET A 179 5.86 -13.68 -5.60
CA MET A 179 4.78 -14.14 -6.49
C MET A 179 4.45 -13.14 -7.61
N GLN A 180 4.61 -11.83 -7.37
CA GLN A 180 4.42 -10.81 -8.39
C GLN A 180 5.60 -10.72 -9.37
N SER A 181 6.81 -11.06 -8.91
CA SER A 181 8.01 -11.01 -9.74
C SER A 181 8.16 -12.20 -10.69
N ARG A 182 7.60 -13.37 -10.32
CA ARG A 182 7.70 -14.61 -11.10
C ARG A 182 6.44 -15.45 -10.92
N LYS A 183 5.94 -16.06 -12.00
CA LYS A 183 4.93 -17.12 -11.90
C LYS A 183 5.55 -18.33 -11.19
N LEU A 184 5.28 -18.43 -9.89
CA LEU A 184 5.65 -19.54 -9.05
C LEU A 184 4.36 -20.18 -8.55
N THR A 185 4.27 -21.49 -8.68
CA THR A 185 3.28 -22.31 -7.99
C THR A 185 3.49 -22.16 -6.48
N TYR A 186 2.44 -22.28 -5.67
CA TYR A 186 2.55 -22.15 -4.20
C TYR A 186 3.64 -23.04 -3.59
N LEU A 187 3.85 -24.24 -4.14
CA LEU A 187 4.93 -25.15 -3.74
C LEU A 187 6.33 -24.58 -4.04
N GLU A 188 6.50 -23.94 -5.20
CA GLU A 188 7.75 -23.30 -5.62
C GLU A 188 8.05 -22.05 -4.80
N VAL A 189 7.00 -21.31 -4.37
CA VAL A 189 7.14 -20.19 -3.42
C VAL A 189 7.67 -20.69 -2.08
N GLY A 190 7.12 -21.78 -1.55
CA GLY A 190 7.59 -22.40 -0.30
C GLY A 190 9.05 -22.86 -0.39
N GLY A 191 9.42 -23.53 -1.49
CA GLY A 191 10.81 -23.91 -1.76
C GLY A 191 11.74 -22.70 -1.85
N ALA A 192 11.36 -21.67 -2.61
CA ALA A 192 12.14 -20.44 -2.75
C ALA A 192 12.25 -19.63 -1.45
N LEU A 193 11.25 -19.70 -0.57
CA LEU A 193 11.30 -19.09 0.76
C LEU A 193 12.21 -19.88 1.69
N ARG A 194 12.13 -21.21 1.68
CA ARG A 194 12.99 -22.10 2.46
C ARG A 194 14.46 -21.92 2.08
N SER A 195 14.79 -21.93 0.80
CA SER A 195 16.16 -21.69 0.32
C SER A 195 16.66 -20.29 0.70
N HIS A 196 15.80 -19.27 0.62
CA HIS A 196 16.15 -17.91 1.04
C HIS A 196 16.43 -17.81 2.55
N ILE A 197 15.62 -18.46 3.38
CA ILE A 197 15.80 -18.53 4.84
C ILE A 197 17.08 -19.30 5.20
N GLN A 198 17.41 -20.37 4.47
CA GLN A 198 18.64 -21.13 4.68
C GLN A 198 19.90 -20.31 4.35
N LEU A 199 19.82 -19.42 3.34
CA LEU A 199 20.95 -18.58 2.91
C LEU A 199 21.15 -17.33 3.76
N HIS A 200 20.07 -16.67 4.21
CA HIS A 200 20.11 -15.38 4.91
C HIS A 200 19.73 -15.44 6.39
N GLY A 201 19.34 -16.62 6.89
CA GLY A 201 18.76 -16.80 8.21
C GLY A 201 17.28 -16.41 8.28
N VAL A 202 16.58 -16.88 9.32
CA VAL A 202 15.14 -16.67 9.49
C VAL A 202 14.79 -15.19 9.63
N VAL A 203 15.38 -14.51 10.62
CA VAL A 203 15.07 -13.10 10.93
C VAL A 203 15.58 -12.13 9.85
N PRO A 204 16.85 -12.17 9.41
CA PRO A 204 17.33 -11.24 8.39
C PRO A 204 16.70 -11.51 7.01
N GLY A 205 16.33 -12.77 6.74
CA GLY A 205 15.72 -13.20 5.49
C GLY A 205 14.27 -12.72 5.33
N LEU A 206 13.42 -12.91 6.35
CA LEU A 206 11.99 -12.56 6.32
C LEU A 206 11.73 -11.05 6.41
N TRP A 207 12.59 -10.31 7.11
CA TRP A 207 12.52 -8.85 7.23
C TRP A 207 13.43 -8.11 6.23
N LYS A 208 13.94 -8.82 5.22
CA LYS A 208 14.74 -8.21 4.14
C LYS A 208 13.87 -7.19 3.40
N GLY A 209 14.26 -5.92 3.46
CA GLY A 209 13.53 -4.81 2.83
C GLY A 209 12.63 -4.00 3.78
N LEU A 210 12.41 -4.47 5.02
CA LEU A 210 11.58 -3.74 6.01
C LEU A 210 12.05 -2.30 6.17
N GLY A 211 13.36 -2.05 6.28
CA GLY A 211 13.89 -0.69 6.45
C GLY A 211 13.53 0.26 5.29
N SER A 212 13.50 -0.24 4.05
CA SER A 212 13.10 0.55 2.88
C SER A 212 11.59 0.79 2.87
N THR A 213 10.79 -0.17 3.33
CA THR A 213 9.35 0.01 3.55
C THR A 213 9.06 1.03 4.64
N LEU A 214 9.70 0.93 5.81
CA LEU A 214 9.53 1.86 6.92
C LEU A 214 9.92 3.29 6.53
N LEU A 215 11.03 3.46 5.80
CA LEU A 215 11.52 4.77 5.34
C LEU A 215 10.47 5.57 4.57
N ARG A 216 9.62 4.89 3.79
CA ARG A 216 8.57 5.53 3.00
C ARG A 216 7.24 5.57 3.76
N ASP A 217 6.84 4.46 4.36
CA ASP A 217 5.50 4.27 4.85
C ASP A 217 5.26 5.00 6.18
N VAL A 218 6.28 5.08 7.05
CA VAL A 218 6.15 5.74 8.36
C VAL A 218 5.96 7.25 8.23
N PRO A 219 6.80 7.99 7.46
CA PRO A 219 6.55 9.41 7.23
C PRO A 219 5.22 9.66 6.53
N PHE A 220 4.84 8.80 5.58
CA PHE A 220 3.57 8.92 4.87
C PHE A 220 2.40 8.82 5.84
N SER A 221 2.41 7.82 6.73
CA SER A 221 1.37 7.59 7.72
C SER A 221 1.24 8.74 8.72
N GLY A 222 2.36 9.25 9.23
CA GLY A 222 2.35 10.37 10.18
C GLY A 222 1.79 11.65 9.57
N ILE A 223 2.24 12.01 8.37
CA ILE A 223 1.77 13.19 7.65
C ILE A 223 0.29 13.04 7.25
N TYR A 224 -0.12 11.84 6.83
CA TYR A 224 -1.50 11.54 6.47
C TYR A 224 -2.46 11.82 7.63
N TRP A 225 -2.24 11.19 8.79
CA TRP A 225 -3.15 11.34 9.94
C TRP A 225 -3.08 12.73 10.57
N LEU A 226 -1.92 13.38 10.56
CA LEU A 226 -1.79 14.79 10.94
C LEU A 226 -2.75 15.67 10.12
N ASN A 227 -2.66 15.59 8.79
CA ASN A 227 -3.46 16.42 7.90
C ASN A 227 -4.96 16.06 7.97
N TYR A 228 -5.28 14.78 8.07
CA TYR A 228 -6.66 14.32 8.16
C TYR A 228 -7.36 14.82 9.43
N GLU A 229 -6.72 14.69 10.60
CA GLU A 229 -7.26 15.18 11.86
C GLU A 229 -7.25 16.71 11.95
N TRP A 230 -6.25 17.38 11.34
CA TRP A 230 -6.25 18.82 11.18
C TRP A 230 -7.46 19.30 10.37
N LEU A 231 -7.76 18.68 9.23
CA LEU A 231 -8.95 18.99 8.43
C LEU A 231 -10.24 18.78 9.24
N LYS A 232 -10.37 17.67 9.98
CA LYS A 232 -11.52 17.43 10.88
C LYS A 232 -11.68 18.55 11.90
N SER A 233 -10.58 19.00 12.51
CA SER A 233 -10.58 20.10 13.49
C SER A 233 -10.97 21.44 12.87
N VAL A 234 -10.41 21.80 11.71
CA VAL A 234 -10.72 23.05 11.00
C VAL A 234 -12.19 23.15 10.60
N PHE A 235 -12.79 22.05 10.15
CA PHE A 235 -14.21 22.01 9.75
C PHE A 235 -15.16 21.61 10.90
N ASN A 236 -14.64 21.52 12.13
CA ASN A 236 -15.37 21.07 13.34
C ASN A 236 -16.18 19.78 13.13
N GLN A 237 -15.67 18.87 12.31
CA GLN A 237 -16.29 17.59 11.97
C GLN A 237 -15.90 16.54 13.00
N LYS A 238 -16.68 16.45 14.07
CA LYS A 238 -16.46 15.45 15.11
C LYS A 238 -16.98 14.07 14.72
N THR A 239 -18.12 14.00 14.03
CA THR A 239 -18.66 12.78 13.39
C THR A 239 -18.64 12.99 11.87
N PRO A 240 -17.53 12.65 11.19
CA PRO A 240 -17.37 13.01 9.79
C PRO A 240 -18.33 12.21 8.89
N THR A 241 -18.99 12.89 7.96
CA THR A 241 -19.83 12.24 6.94
C THR A 241 -18.96 11.51 5.92
N PHE A 242 -19.54 10.52 5.21
CA PHE A 242 -18.81 9.79 4.17
C PHE A 242 -18.17 10.73 3.13
N GLY A 243 -18.91 11.74 2.66
CA GLY A 243 -18.41 12.70 1.67
C GLY A 243 -17.27 13.57 2.20
N PHE A 244 -17.36 14.02 3.45
CA PHE A 244 -16.27 14.75 4.09
C PHE A 244 -15.03 13.87 4.27
N SER A 245 -15.18 12.65 4.81
CA SER A 245 -14.08 11.70 5.00
C SER A 245 -13.41 11.33 3.67
N PHE A 246 -14.19 11.21 2.60
CA PHE A 246 -13.68 10.96 1.25
C PHE A 246 -12.81 12.11 0.76
N GLY A 247 -13.32 13.35 0.82
CA GLY A 247 -12.59 14.54 0.39
C GLY A 247 -11.35 14.81 1.25
N ALA A 248 -11.51 14.78 2.57
CA ALA A 248 -10.41 14.98 3.52
C ALA A 248 -9.34 13.88 3.38
N GLY A 249 -9.75 12.62 3.19
CA GLY A 249 -8.85 11.50 2.93
C GLY A 249 -8.07 11.66 1.62
N ALA A 250 -8.71 12.14 0.54
CA ALA A 250 -8.04 12.45 -0.72
C ALA A 250 -6.98 13.56 -0.56
N ILE A 251 -7.33 14.66 0.12
CA ILE A 251 -6.45 15.81 0.33
C ILE A 251 -5.26 15.42 1.21
N ALA A 252 -5.53 14.79 2.36
CA ALA A 252 -4.48 14.33 3.28
C ALA A 252 -3.55 13.31 2.59
N GLY A 253 -4.11 12.37 1.81
CA GLY A 253 -3.35 11.40 1.02
C GLY A 253 -2.46 12.06 -0.05
N SER A 254 -2.97 13.10 -0.72
CA SER A 254 -2.23 13.86 -1.73
C SER A 254 -1.05 14.61 -1.12
N ILE A 255 -1.28 15.34 -0.03
CA ILE A 255 -0.23 16.09 0.70
C ILE A 255 0.84 15.10 1.19
N ALA A 256 0.43 14.01 1.84
CA ALA A 256 1.36 12.98 2.31
C ALA A 256 2.15 12.36 1.17
N ALA A 257 1.53 12.09 0.01
CA ALA A 257 2.21 11.55 -1.16
C ALA A 257 3.27 12.52 -1.70
N ILE A 258 2.96 13.81 -1.82
CA ILE A 258 3.88 14.84 -2.29
C ILE A 258 5.07 14.95 -1.33
N CYS A 259 4.82 15.15 -0.04
CA CYS A 259 5.88 15.32 0.97
C CYS A 259 6.80 14.10 1.07
N THR A 260 6.30 12.90 0.77
CA THR A 260 7.08 11.66 0.86
C THR A 260 7.56 11.13 -0.48
N THR A 261 7.40 11.89 -1.57
CA THR A 261 7.96 11.54 -2.89
C THR A 261 9.47 11.33 -2.87
N PRO A 262 10.27 12.16 -2.18
CA PRO A 262 11.71 11.92 -2.07
C PRO A 262 12.07 10.55 -1.51
N PHE A 263 11.35 10.08 -0.48
CA PHE A 263 11.60 8.76 0.13
C PHE A 263 11.19 7.60 -0.77
N ASP A 264 10.14 7.76 -1.57
CA ASP A 264 9.71 6.75 -2.53
C ASP A 264 10.70 6.62 -3.68
N VAL A 265 11.23 7.75 -4.18
CA VAL A 265 12.29 7.75 -5.21
C VAL A 265 13.54 7.00 -4.73
N VAL A 266 13.98 7.22 -3.49
CA VAL A 266 15.13 6.48 -2.94
C VAL A 266 14.82 4.99 -2.83
N LYS A 267 13.63 4.61 -2.37
CA LYS A 267 13.20 3.20 -2.30
C LYS A 267 13.18 2.56 -3.70
N THR A 268 12.62 3.23 -4.70
CA THR A 268 12.56 2.68 -6.06
C THR A 268 13.96 2.51 -6.64
N HIS A 269 14.88 3.45 -6.41
CA HIS A 269 16.28 3.30 -6.82
C HIS A 269 16.95 2.10 -6.14
N GLN A 270 16.76 1.94 -4.82
CA GLN A 270 17.28 0.78 -4.08
C GLN A 270 16.73 -0.54 -4.63
N GLN A 271 15.44 -0.59 -4.96
CA GLN A 271 14.80 -1.77 -5.53
C GLN A 271 15.31 -2.12 -6.93
N ILE A 272 15.56 -1.11 -7.77
CA ILE A 272 16.16 -1.31 -9.10
C ILE A 272 17.59 -1.84 -8.98
N GLU A 273 18.43 -1.22 -8.13
CA GLU A 273 19.82 -1.65 -7.94
C GLU A 273 19.91 -3.08 -7.36
N MET A 274 19.00 -3.45 -6.47
CA MET A 274 18.91 -4.83 -5.97
C MET A 274 18.47 -5.81 -7.07
N GLY A 275 17.48 -5.45 -7.89
CA GLY A 275 17.02 -6.28 -9.01
C GLY A 275 18.09 -6.52 -10.07
N GLU A 276 18.87 -5.49 -10.41
CA GLU A 276 20.01 -5.62 -11.33
C GLU A 276 21.06 -6.61 -10.80
N LYS A 277 21.43 -6.50 -9.51
CA LYS A 277 22.40 -7.41 -8.89
C LYS A 277 21.94 -8.87 -8.94
N GLU A 278 20.66 -9.14 -8.73
CA GLU A 278 20.10 -10.50 -8.84
C GLU A 278 20.10 -11.02 -10.29
N LEU A 279 19.75 -10.18 -11.26
CA LEU A 279 19.78 -10.53 -12.70
C LEU A 279 21.21 -10.83 -13.17
N TYR A 280 22.19 -10.01 -12.79
CA TYR A 280 23.59 -10.22 -13.18
C TYR A 280 24.25 -11.37 -12.42
N ALA A 281 23.83 -11.65 -11.18
CA ALA A 281 24.28 -12.84 -10.45
C ALA A 281 23.84 -14.15 -11.13
N GLY A 282 22.68 -14.16 -11.80
CA GLY A 282 22.22 -15.30 -12.60
C GLY A 282 23.02 -15.55 -13.88
N SER A 283 23.73 -14.53 -14.40
CA SER A 283 24.50 -14.59 -15.64
C SER A 283 25.99 -14.96 -15.47
N LYS A 284 26.50 -14.97 -14.23
CA LYS A 284 27.89 -15.38 -13.96
C LYS A 284 27.93 -16.76 -13.32
N GLN A 285 28.34 -17.70 -14.15
CA GLN A 285 28.85 -19.01 -13.80
C GLN A 285 29.67 -18.98 -12.49
N ILE A 286 29.36 -19.96 -11.65
CA ILE A 286 30.11 -20.44 -10.48
C ILE A 286 31.62 -20.32 -10.75
N SER A 287 32.32 -19.39 -10.09
CA SER A 287 33.73 -19.58 -9.67
C SER A 287 34.37 -18.50 -8.81
N ASN A 288 33.92 -17.23 -8.77
CA ASN A 288 34.70 -16.19 -8.06
C ASN A 288 33.92 -15.33 -7.05
N ALA A 289 32.81 -15.83 -6.50
CA ALA A 289 32.01 -15.08 -5.51
C ALA A 289 32.57 -15.06 -4.07
N LYS A 290 33.66 -15.78 -3.79
CA LYS A 290 34.31 -15.75 -2.47
C LYS A 290 35.34 -14.63 -2.28
N ASN A 291 35.86 -14.03 -3.36
CA ASN A 291 36.88 -12.97 -3.29
C ASN A 291 36.34 -11.54 -3.52
N LEU A 292 35.03 -11.37 -3.69
CA LEU A 292 34.39 -10.05 -3.75
C LEU A 292 33.54 -9.77 -2.49
N GLN A 293 34.03 -10.16 -1.31
CA GLN A 293 33.65 -9.51 -0.04
C GLN A 293 34.29 -8.11 0.07
N GLY A 294 34.37 -7.38 -1.05
CA GLY A 294 34.59 -5.95 -1.03
C GLY A 294 33.35 -5.32 -0.41
N LYS A 295 33.45 -4.99 0.88
CA LYS A 295 32.66 -4.00 1.64
C LYS A 295 31.45 -3.52 0.82
N GLN A 296 30.29 -4.18 0.95
CA GLN A 296 29.04 -3.62 0.44
C GLN A 296 28.83 -2.30 1.19
N ILE A 297 29.28 -1.19 0.60
CA ILE A 297 28.99 0.14 1.11
C ILE A 297 27.49 0.29 0.91
N ARG A 298 26.73 0.06 1.98
CA ARG A 298 25.32 0.39 2.05
C ARG A 298 25.26 1.89 1.80
N LYS A 299 24.98 2.30 0.56
CA LYS A 299 24.78 3.71 0.23
C LYS A 299 23.70 4.22 1.18
N THR A 300 24.03 5.22 1.97
CA THR A 300 23.08 5.84 2.88
C THR A 300 21.95 6.45 2.06
N THR A 301 20.72 6.47 2.58
CA THR A 301 19.57 7.12 1.93
C THR A 301 19.92 8.53 1.45
N LEU A 302 20.71 9.25 2.26
CA LEU A 302 21.20 10.60 1.98
C LEU A 302 22.17 10.64 0.78
N SER A 303 23.09 9.67 0.64
CA SER A 303 24.01 9.66 -0.50
C SER A 303 23.30 9.36 -1.81
N ILE A 304 22.27 8.49 -1.79
CA ILE A 304 21.42 8.24 -2.96
C ILE A 304 20.65 9.49 -3.35
N LEU A 305 20.04 10.17 -2.37
CA LEU A 305 19.27 11.39 -2.61
C LEU A 305 20.16 12.53 -3.14
N GLN A 306 21.36 12.69 -2.58
CA GLN A 306 22.36 13.64 -3.06
C GLN A 306 22.82 13.32 -4.48
N GLN A 307 23.04 12.04 -4.81
CA GLN A 307 23.40 11.62 -6.16
C GLN A 307 22.30 11.96 -7.18
N ILE A 308 21.03 11.72 -6.84
CA ILE A 308 19.89 12.03 -7.71
C ILE A 308 19.76 13.54 -7.89
N TRP A 309 19.92 14.31 -6.80
CA TRP A 309 19.93 15.78 -6.86
C TRP A 309 20.99 16.29 -7.83
N GLN A 310 22.22 15.77 -7.74
CA GLN A 310 23.33 16.20 -8.60
C GLN A 310 23.11 15.86 -10.08
N GLN A 311 22.44 14.75 -10.39
CA GLN A 311 22.22 14.30 -11.77
C GLN A 311 21.00 14.94 -12.44
N ASN A 312 19.87 15.01 -11.74
CA ASN A 312 18.56 15.37 -12.32
C ASN A 312 17.88 16.56 -11.61
N GLY A 313 18.56 17.18 -10.64
CA GLY A 313 18.02 18.29 -9.85
C GLY A 313 16.75 17.92 -9.07
N ILE A 314 15.91 18.94 -8.83
CA ILE A 314 14.64 18.82 -8.10
C ILE A 314 13.65 17.94 -8.86
N SER A 315 13.65 18.00 -10.20
CA SER A 315 12.77 17.17 -11.03
C SER A 315 13.04 15.68 -10.80
N GLY A 316 14.30 15.28 -10.59
CA GLY A 316 14.68 13.91 -10.26
C GLY A 316 14.01 13.39 -8.99
N ILE A 317 13.97 14.22 -7.94
CA ILE A 317 13.48 13.86 -6.61
C ILE A 317 11.94 13.77 -6.55
N PHE A 318 11.26 14.54 -7.41
CA PHE A 318 9.80 14.52 -7.54
C PHE A 318 9.32 13.73 -8.76
N THR A 319 10.21 12.95 -9.38
CA THR A 319 9.85 12.08 -10.51
C THR A 319 8.76 11.10 -10.08
N GLY A 320 7.64 11.07 -10.80
CA GLY A 320 6.53 10.17 -10.50
C GLY A 320 5.53 10.67 -9.45
N VAL A 321 5.61 11.94 -9.02
CA VAL A 321 4.63 12.53 -8.08
C VAL A 321 3.19 12.46 -8.63
N VAL A 322 2.97 12.78 -9.91
CA VAL A 322 1.65 12.77 -10.56
C VAL A 322 1.00 11.37 -10.54
N PRO A 323 1.63 10.30 -11.08
CA PRO A 323 1.05 8.97 -11.02
C PRO A 323 0.95 8.42 -9.59
N ARG A 324 1.74 8.93 -8.64
CA ARG A 324 1.62 8.58 -7.23
C ARG A 324 0.38 9.21 -6.60
N VAL A 325 0.18 10.52 -6.75
CA VAL A 325 -1.01 11.24 -6.23
C VAL A 325 -2.27 10.66 -6.85
N GLY A 326 -2.28 10.44 -8.17
CA GLY A 326 -3.42 9.85 -8.89
C GLY A 326 -3.82 8.45 -8.40
N LYS A 327 -2.87 7.67 -7.85
CA LYS A 327 -3.17 6.37 -7.21
C LYS A 327 -3.53 6.51 -5.73
N VAL A 328 -2.78 7.31 -4.99
CA VAL A 328 -2.89 7.37 -3.53
C VAL A 328 -4.14 8.11 -3.09
N ALA A 329 -4.51 9.21 -3.75
CA ALA A 329 -5.64 10.02 -3.34
C ALA A 329 -6.97 9.25 -3.37
N PRO A 330 -7.34 8.53 -4.46
CA PRO A 330 -8.58 7.75 -4.47
C PRO A 330 -8.55 6.58 -3.49
N ALA A 331 -7.41 5.90 -3.36
CA ALA A 331 -7.27 4.78 -2.44
C ALA A 331 -7.45 5.21 -0.97
N CYS A 332 -6.81 6.31 -0.56
CA CYS A 332 -6.97 6.85 0.79
C CYS A 332 -8.39 7.37 1.03
N ALA A 333 -8.99 8.05 0.05
CA ALA A 333 -10.35 8.58 0.14
C ALA A 333 -11.37 7.47 0.42
N ILE A 334 -11.37 6.41 -0.40
CA ILE A 334 -12.30 5.28 -0.24
C ILE A 334 -12.06 4.59 1.10
N MET A 335 -10.80 4.30 1.41
CA MET A 335 -10.44 3.52 2.60
C MET A 335 -10.86 4.22 3.89
N VAL A 336 -10.53 5.51 4.05
CA VAL A 336 -10.90 6.26 5.25
C VAL A 336 -12.40 6.58 5.29
N ALA A 337 -13.03 6.89 4.16
CA ALA A 337 -14.47 7.16 4.14
C ALA A 337 -15.29 5.95 4.58
N THR A 338 -14.96 4.76 4.09
CA THR A 338 -15.62 3.52 4.51
C THR A 338 -15.30 3.17 5.95
N PHE A 339 -14.05 3.37 6.39
CA PHE A 339 -13.66 3.10 7.78
C PHE A 339 -14.42 4.00 8.76
N GLU A 340 -14.46 5.31 8.52
CA GLU A 340 -15.15 6.27 9.40
C GLU A 340 -16.66 6.11 9.37
N TYR A 341 -17.24 5.77 8.21
CA TYR A 341 -18.64 5.39 8.13
C TYR A 341 -18.93 4.13 8.97
N GLY A 342 -18.06 3.12 8.89
CA GLY A 342 -18.14 1.91 9.69
C GLY A 342 -18.02 2.20 11.19
N LYS A 343 -17.09 3.09 11.59
CA LYS A 343 -16.99 3.56 12.98
C LYS A 343 -18.28 4.21 13.45
N GLY A 344 -18.79 5.19 12.70
CA GLY A 344 -20.03 5.89 13.05
C GLY A 344 -21.25 4.96 13.12
N PHE A 345 -21.29 3.91 12.28
CA PHE A 345 -22.30 2.86 12.38
C PHE A 345 -22.21 2.08 13.69
N PHE A 346 -21.02 1.60 14.07
CA PHE A 346 -20.83 0.85 15.30
C PHE A 346 -20.99 1.69 16.57
N GLU A 347 -20.62 2.98 16.54
CA GLU A 347 -20.86 3.91 17.64
C GLU A 347 -22.36 4.08 17.91
N ARG A 348 -23.16 4.29 16.85
CA ARG A 348 -24.63 4.36 16.95
C ARG A 348 -25.22 3.05 17.46
N TYR A 349 -24.75 1.92 16.95
CA TYR A 349 -25.18 0.60 17.39
C TYR A 349 -24.92 0.39 18.90
N ASN A 350 -23.72 0.74 19.38
CA ASN A 350 -23.36 0.61 20.79
C ASN A 350 -24.20 1.54 21.68
N ALA A 351 -24.48 2.77 21.22
CA ALA A 351 -25.34 3.71 21.92
C ALA A 351 -26.78 3.20 22.06
N GLU A 352 -27.36 2.67 20.99
CA GLU A 352 -28.70 2.09 21.02
C GLU A 352 -28.78 0.89 21.97
N GLU A 353 -27.81 -0.01 21.94
CA GLU A 353 -27.76 -1.17 22.85
C GLU A 353 -27.60 -0.74 24.32
N TYR A 354 -26.77 0.27 24.59
CA TYR A 354 -26.62 0.82 25.93
C TYR A 354 -27.94 1.38 26.47
N TYR A 355 -28.65 2.19 25.69
CA TYR A 355 -29.93 2.75 26.12
C TYR A 355 -31.04 1.72 26.24
N LYS A 356 -31.08 0.70 25.39
CA LYS A 356 -32.00 -0.43 25.55
C LYS A 356 -31.77 -1.12 26.90
N LYS A 357 -30.51 -1.38 27.24
CA LYS A 357 -30.14 -2.02 28.51
C LYS A 357 -30.46 -1.14 29.72
N GLN A 358 -30.26 0.17 29.61
CA GLN A 358 -30.62 1.09 30.69
C GLN A 358 -32.14 1.16 30.90
N ARG A 359 -32.91 1.20 29.81
CA ARG A 359 -34.38 1.17 29.87
C ARG A 359 -34.92 -0.14 30.43
N SER A 360 -34.29 -1.29 30.16
CA SER A 360 -34.71 -2.56 30.77
C SER A 360 -34.45 -2.60 32.27
N ILE A 361 -33.35 -2.00 32.73
CA ILE A 361 -33.03 -1.89 34.17
C ILE A 361 -34.00 -0.95 34.90
N GLU A 362 -34.47 0.12 34.24
CA GLU A 362 -35.48 1.03 34.82
C GLU A 362 -36.90 0.43 34.89
N LEU A 363 -37.14 -0.68 34.20
CA LEU A 363 -38.44 -1.38 34.16
C LEU A 363 -38.50 -2.60 35.10
N GLU A 364 -37.37 -3.03 35.65
CA GLU A 364 -37.23 -4.05 36.71
C GLU A 364 -37.15 -3.37 38.08
#